data_AF-A0A9D2XN52-F1
#
_entry.id   AF-A0A9D2XN52-F1
#
_cell.length_a   1.000
_cell.length_b   1.000
_cell.length_c   1.000
_cell.angle_alpha   90.00
_cell.angle_beta   90.00
_cell.angle_gamma   90.00
#
_symmetry.space_group_name_H-M   'P 1'
#
loop_
_entity.id
_entity.type
_entity.pdbx_description
1 polymer ?
#
loop_
_entity_poly.entity_id
_entity_poly.type
_entity_poly.pdbx_seq_one_letter_code
_entity_poly.pdbx_strand_id
1 'polypeptide(L)'
;MGDWEDLPDLRRENPGEICPRPYAIQAVTVDGNIPATSTGQQFYAYNTKMGFICRNEDQNPGPCLDYKVRFRCPCFSPPECNPECP
;
A
#
# COMPACT_ATOMS: atom_id res chain seq x y z
N MET A 1 0.69 14.36 -11.39
CA MET A 1 0.86 14.82 -9.99
C MET A 1 -0.11 14.04 -9.12
N GLY A 2 0.28 13.74 -7.89
CA GLY A 2 -0.46 12.84 -7.01
C GLY A 2 0.53 12.06 -6.15
N ASP A 3 0.02 11.01 -5.53
CA ASP A 3 0.79 10.10 -4.69
C ASP A 3 0.70 8.67 -5.24
N TRP A 4 1.85 8.01 -5.37
CA TRP A 4 2.02 6.77 -6.13
C TRP A 4 2.80 5.75 -5.31
N GLU A 5 2.05 4.85 -4.70
CA GLU A 5 2.55 3.69 -3.96
C GLU A 5 2.24 2.43 -4.80
N ASP A 6 2.72 2.42 -6.05
CA ASP A 6 2.44 1.34 -6.99
C ASP A 6 3.28 0.09 -6.71
N LEU A 7 2.63 -1.07 -6.75
CA LEU A 7 3.25 -2.32 -6.34
C LEU A 7 4.47 -2.73 -7.19
N PRO A 8 4.49 -2.56 -8.54
CA PRO A 8 5.68 -2.84 -9.34
C PRO A 8 6.90 -2.01 -8.94
N ASP A 9 6.73 -0.70 -8.75
CA ASP A 9 7.85 0.18 -8.42
C ASP A 9 8.29 -0.03 -6.97
N LEU A 10 7.36 -0.21 -6.02
CA LEU A 10 7.69 -0.57 -4.64
C LEU A 10 8.51 -1.86 -4.55
N ARG A 11 8.23 -2.87 -5.38
CA ARG A 11 9.05 -4.10 -5.46
C ARG A 11 10.43 -3.88 -6.07
N ARG A 12 10.54 -2.96 -7.04
CA ARG A 12 11.81 -2.60 -7.66
C ARG A 12 12.71 -1.84 -6.68
N GLU A 13 12.12 -0.98 -5.87
CA GLU A 13 12.79 -0.16 -4.87
C GLU A 13 13.11 -0.94 -3.59
N ASN A 14 12.31 -1.96 -3.26
CA ASN A 14 12.48 -2.82 -2.09
C ASN A 14 12.55 -4.30 -2.48
N PRO A 15 13.67 -4.77 -3.09
CA PRO A 15 13.77 -6.14 -3.60
C PRO A 15 13.63 -7.18 -2.48
N GLY A 16 12.65 -8.07 -2.61
CA GLY A 16 12.44 -9.19 -1.67
C GLY A 16 11.53 -8.89 -0.48
N GLU A 17 11.23 -7.62 -0.20
CA GLU A 17 10.40 -7.20 0.94
C GLU A 17 8.90 -7.48 0.72
N ILE A 18 8.43 -7.41 -0.52
CA ILE A 18 7.03 -7.64 -0.88
C ILE A 18 6.91 -8.92 -1.69
N CYS A 19 6.25 -9.93 -1.11
CA CYS A 19 6.00 -11.22 -1.75
C CYS A 19 5.28 -11.07 -3.12
N PRO A 20 5.39 -12.06 -4.03
CA PRO A 20 4.74 -12.02 -5.35
C PRO A 20 3.21 -11.89 -5.32
N ARG A 21 2.56 -12.36 -4.24
CA ARG A 21 1.10 -12.35 -4.08
C ARG A 21 0.70 -11.88 -2.68
N PRO A 22 0.70 -10.57 -2.41
CA PRO A 22 0.13 -10.05 -1.18
C PRO A 22 -1.39 -10.22 -1.20
N TYR A 23 -1.97 -10.54 -0.04
CA TYR A 23 -3.42 -10.76 0.07
C TYR A 23 -4.16 -9.60 0.76
N ALA A 24 -3.43 -8.67 1.38
CA ALA A 24 -4.00 -7.41 1.88
C ALA A 24 -3.03 -6.25 1.67
N ILE A 25 -3.58 -5.04 1.60
CA ILE A 25 -2.86 -3.77 1.58
C ILE A 25 -3.48 -2.83 2.61
N GLN A 26 -2.64 -2.10 3.33
CA GLN A 26 -3.06 -1.01 4.20
C GLN A 26 -2.31 0.26 3.79
N ALA A 27 -3.04 1.37 3.68
CA ALA A 27 -2.50 2.69 3.41
C ALA A 27 -2.87 3.65 4.54
N VAL A 28 -1.90 4.44 4.97
CA VAL A 28 -2.09 5.52 5.95
C VAL A 28 -1.37 6.77 5.46
N THR A 29 -1.81 7.95 5.88
CA THR A 29 -1.06 9.18 5.64
C THR A 29 0.30 9.11 6.33
N VAL A 30 1.33 9.66 5.70
CA VAL A 30 2.66 9.80 6.31
C VAL A 30 2.54 10.67 7.57
N ASP A 31 1.82 11.79 7.47
CA ASP A 31 1.50 12.65 8.59
C ASP A 31 0.31 12.09 9.40
N GLY A 32 0.56 11.72 10.66
CA GLY A 32 -0.48 11.31 11.59
C GLY A 32 -1.00 9.86 11.48
N ASN A 33 -0.52 9.07 10.52
CA ASN A 33 -0.96 7.67 10.30
C ASN A 33 -2.50 7.54 10.18
N ILE A 34 -3.15 8.51 9.55
CA ILE A 34 -4.60 8.49 9.34
C ILE A 34 -4.91 7.42 8.29
N PRO A 35 -5.82 6.47 8.55
CA PRO A 35 -6.22 5.48 7.54
C PRO A 35 -6.69 6.16 6.26
N ALA A 36 -6.25 5.69 5.10
CA ALA A 36 -6.65 6.28 3.82
C ALA A 36 -8.18 6.30 3.62
N THR A 37 -8.88 5.29 4.15
CA THR A 37 -10.35 5.23 4.14
C THR A 37 -11.03 6.32 5.00
N SER A 38 -10.28 7.00 5.87
CA SER A 38 -10.78 8.07 6.75
C SER A 38 -10.45 9.48 6.25
N THR A 39 -9.66 9.64 5.19
CA THR A 39 -9.27 10.97 4.67
C THR A 39 -10.32 11.60 3.76
N GLY A 40 -11.22 10.78 3.20
CA GLY A 40 -12.22 11.22 2.21
C GLY A 40 -11.66 11.43 0.80
N GLN A 41 -10.39 11.10 0.55
CA GLN A 41 -9.78 11.20 -0.78
C GLN A 41 -10.22 10.06 -1.70
N GLN A 42 -10.26 10.33 -3.00
CA GLN A 42 -10.62 9.35 -4.02
C GLN A 42 -9.38 8.61 -4.51
N PHE A 43 -9.39 7.28 -4.49
CA PHE A 43 -8.23 6.48 -4.89
C PHE A 43 -8.50 5.78 -6.22
N TYR A 44 -7.63 6.02 -7.20
CA TYR A 44 -7.67 5.32 -8.48
C TYR A 44 -7.38 3.84 -8.31
N ALA A 45 -6.46 3.51 -7.40
CA ALA A 45 -6.20 2.15 -6.98
C ALA A 45 -6.02 2.08 -5.46
N TYR A 46 -6.64 1.08 -4.84
CA TYR A 46 -6.36 0.66 -3.48
C TYR A 46 -6.58 -0.85 -3.39
N ASN A 47 -5.63 -1.62 -3.92
CA ASN A 47 -5.72 -3.07 -3.98
C ASN A 47 -4.34 -3.74 -4.10
N THR A 48 -4.27 -5.04 -3.88
CA THR A 48 -3.02 -5.82 -3.88
C THR A 48 -2.45 -6.11 -5.27
N LYS A 49 -3.12 -5.72 -6.35
CA LYS A 49 -2.64 -5.91 -7.71
C LYS A 49 -1.86 -4.70 -8.21
N MET A 50 -2.38 -3.50 -7.94
CA MET A 50 -1.80 -2.24 -8.40
C MET A 50 -1.03 -1.51 -7.31
N GLY A 51 -1.38 -1.71 -6.03
CA GLY A 51 -0.88 -0.91 -4.92
C GLY A 51 -1.90 0.15 -4.49
N PHE A 52 -1.40 1.34 -4.16
CA PHE A 52 -2.22 2.49 -3.77
C PHE A 52 -1.86 3.69 -4.64
N ILE A 53 -2.85 4.27 -5.32
CA ILE A 53 -2.63 5.37 -6.26
C ILE A 53 -3.69 6.44 -6.01
N CYS A 54 -3.22 7.62 -5.64
CA CYS A 54 -4.01 8.84 -5.57
C CYS A 54 -3.57 9.79 -6.69
N ARG A 55 -4.51 10.22 -7.54
CA ARG A 55 -4.23 11.20 -8.60
C ARG A 55 -4.86 12.53 -8.23
N ASN A 56 -4.11 13.63 -8.37
CA ASN A 56 -4.64 14.98 -8.09
C ASN A 56 -5.85 15.32 -8.98
N GLU A 57 -5.94 14.74 -10.18
CA GLU A 57 -7.09 14.94 -11.09
C GLU A 57 -8.40 14.32 -10.60
N ASP A 58 -8.33 13.34 -9.69
CA ASP A 58 -9.50 12.70 -9.08
C ASP A 58 -9.97 13.42 -7.80
N GLN A 59 -9.19 14.38 -7.28
CA GLN A 59 -9.48 15.03 -6.02
C GLN A 59 -10.30 16.31 -6.20
N ASN A 60 -11.28 16.49 -5.32
CA ASN A 60 -12.03 17.73 -5.19
C ASN A 60 -12.56 17.91 -3.76
N PRO A 61 -12.06 18.88 -2.96
CA PRO A 61 -10.97 19.83 -3.24
C PRO A 61 -9.57 19.28 -2.86
N GLY A 62 -8.52 19.98 -3.28
CA GLY A 62 -7.14 19.79 -2.80
C GLY A 62 -6.34 18.69 -3.52
N PRO A 63 -5.01 18.65 -3.35
CA PRO A 63 -4.16 17.59 -3.88
C PRO A 63 -4.26 16.32 -3.02
N CYS A 64 -3.75 15.20 -3.55
CA CYS A 64 -3.50 14.00 -2.76
C CYS A 64 -2.64 14.31 -1.52
N LEU A 65 -3.01 13.71 -0.39
CA LEU A 65 -2.12 13.62 0.76
C LEU A 65 -0.97 12.67 0.44
N ASP A 66 0.08 12.75 1.25
CA ASP A 66 1.22 11.84 1.20
C ASP A 66 0.88 10.56 1.96
N TYR A 67 0.92 9.40 1.31
CA TYR A 67 0.61 8.12 1.92
C TYR A 67 1.83 7.21 1.97
N LYS A 68 1.75 6.21 2.84
CA LYS A 68 2.65 5.06 2.86
C LYS A 68 1.83 3.80 2.97
N VAL A 69 2.33 2.72 2.37
CA VAL A 69 1.64 1.44 2.39
C VAL A 69 2.42 0.33 3.07
N ARG A 70 1.68 -0.68 3.53
CA ARG A 70 2.23 -1.99 3.86
C ARG A 70 1.38 -3.08 3.25
N PHE A 71 2.04 -4.16 2.86
CA PHE A 71 1.40 -5.35 2.30
C PHE A 71 1.43 -6.49 3.29
N ARG A 72 0.37 -7.31 3.27
CA ARG A 72 0.35 -8.56 4.02
C ARG A 72 0.62 -9.72 3.07
N CYS A 73 1.68 -10.45 3.37
CA CYS A 73 2.11 -11.61 2.63
C CYS A 73 1.66 -12.89 3.31
N PRO A 74 1.26 -13.92 2.55
CA PRO A 74 0.92 -15.22 3.12
C PRO A 74 2.15 -15.86 3.76
N CYS A 75 1.95 -16.45 4.95
CA CYS A 75 2.95 -17.34 5.55
C CYS A 75 2.87 -18.69 4.83
N PHE A 76 3.93 -19.06 4.12
CA PHE A 76 4.09 -20.39 3.56
C PHE A 76 5.18 -21.14 4.33
N SER A 77 4.81 -21.80 5.43
CA SER A 77 5.61 -22.88 5.99
C SER A 77 4.71 -23.99 6.55
N PRO A 78 5.16 -25.27 6.52
CA PRO A 78 4.54 -26.30 7.36
C PRO A 78 4.64 -25.89 8.84
N PRO A 79 3.73 -26.38 9.70
CA PRO A 79 3.36 -25.78 11.01
C PRO A 79 4.47 -25.57 12.06
N GLU A 80 5.74 -25.86 11.79
CA GLU A 80 6.83 -25.81 12.78
C GLU A 80 8.00 -24.86 12.46
N CYS A 81 8.05 -24.22 11.29
CA CYS A 81 9.18 -23.36 10.92
C CYS A 81 8.71 -22.00 10.39
N ASN A 82 8.38 -21.04 11.26
CA ASN A 82 8.97 -19.69 11.18
C ASN A 82 8.49 -18.79 12.36
N PRO A 83 9.34 -18.47 13.35
CA PRO A 83 9.03 -17.44 14.34
C PRO A 83 9.11 -16.00 13.77
N GLU A 84 9.59 -15.83 12.54
CA GLU A 84 9.68 -14.55 11.81
C GLU A 84 8.69 -14.46 10.63
N CYS A 85 7.52 -15.06 10.76
CA CYS A 85 6.35 -14.51 10.11
C CYS A 85 5.78 -13.44 11.06
N PRO A 86 5.79 -12.13 10.73
CA PRO A 86 4.90 -11.19 11.38
C PRO A 86 3.43 -11.49 11.10
#